data_AF-A0A328SNL7-F1
#
_entry.id   AF-A0A328SNL7-F1
#
_cell.length_a   1.000
_cell.length_b   1.000
_cell.length_c   1.000
_cell.angle_alpha   90.00
_cell.angle_beta   90.00
_cell.angle_gamma   90.00
#
_symmetry.space_group_name_H-M   'P 1'
#
loop_
_entity.id
_entity.type
_entity.pdbx_description
1 polymer ?
#
loop_
_entity_poly.entity_id
_entity_poly.type
_entity_poly.pdbx_seq_one_letter_code
_entity_poly.pdbx_strand_id
1 'polypeptide(L)'
;DSIKKHEKVSFCVIDDGKQVQNEWWCIFKSVIIFGVMKIVSDEKEKINKLSLLGNKYFPSEEYTKKEINNLMDRTLVLELDIEHMNGKIVTEK
;
A
#
# COMPACT_ATOMS: atom_id res chain seq x y z
N ASP A 1 2.56 8.53 15.31
CA ASP A 1 3.69 8.28 16.25
C ASP A 1 4.35 6.92 16.12
N SER A 2 3.61 5.85 15.86
CA SER A 2 4.18 4.49 15.83
C SER A 2 5.34 4.33 14.84
N ILE A 3 5.17 4.76 13.58
CA ILE A 3 6.23 4.66 12.54
C ILE A 3 7.48 5.47 12.92
N LYS A 4 7.33 6.60 13.64
CA LYS A 4 8.47 7.41 14.09
C LYS A 4 9.31 6.70 15.15
N LYS A 5 8.73 5.75 15.89
CA LYS A 5 9.41 4.98 16.95
C LYS A 5 9.81 3.57 16.48
N HIS A 6 9.04 3.01 15.55
CA HIS A 6 9.19 1.65 15.05
C HIS A 6 8.96 1.64 13.54
N GLU A 7 10.06 1.63 12.80
CA GLU A 7 10.05 1.67 11.33
C GLU A 7 9.85 0.29 10.68
N LYS A 8 10.12 -0.80 11.42
CA LYS A 8 9.90 -2.16 10.90
C LYS A 8 8.42 -2.47 10.82
N VAL A 9 7.96 -2.87 9.65
CA VAL A 9 6.55 -3.16 9.37
C VAL A 9 6.38 -4.46 8.59
N SER A 10 5.16 -4.99 8.66
CA SER A 10 4.67 -6.00 7.72
C SER A 10 3.45 -5.45 6.97
N PHE A 11 3.39 -5.67 5.65
CA PHE A 11 2.26 -5.27 4.80
C PHE A 11 1.74 -6.50 4.04
N CYS A 12 0.46 -6.82 4.24
CA CYS A 12 -0.18 -8.01 3.65
C CYS A 12 -1.29 -7.59 2.70
N VAL A 13 -1.31 -8.18 1.51
CA VAL A 13 -2.37 -8.03 0.51
C VAL A 13 -2.92 -9.41 0.19
N ILE A 14 -4.24 -9.53 0.13
CA ILE A 14 -4.97 -10.73 -0.29
C ILE A 14 -5.78 -10.43 -1.55
N ASP A 15 -6.03 -11.45 -2.38
CA ASP A 15 -7.02 -11.34 -3.45
C ASP A 15 -8.45 -11.56 -2.95
N ASP A 16 -9.43 -11.48 -3.86
CA ASP A 16 -10.86 -11.64 -3.52
C ASP A 16 -11.20 -13.03 -2.94
N GLY A 17 -10.30 -14.01 -3.10
CA GLY A 17 -10.50 -15.38 -2.67
C GLY A 17 -11.63 -16.10 -3.41
N LYS A 18 -11.87 -17.36 -2.99
CA LYS A 18 -12.93 -18.22 -3.50
C LYS A 18 -13.51 -19.07 -2.37
N GLN A 19 -14.81 -18.93 -2.13
CA GLN A 19 -15.55 -19.83 -1.23
C GLN A 19 -15.56 -21.25 -1.82
N VAL A 20 -15.26 -22.24 -0.99
CA VAL A 20 -15.40 -23.65 -1.40
C VAL A 20 -16.83 -24.10 -1.15
N GLN A 21 -17.42 -24.73 -2.16
CA GLN A 21 -18.82 -25.15 -2.12
C GLN A 21 -19.03 -26.16 -0.99
N ASN A 22 -20.08 -25.94 -0.18
CA ASN A 22 -20.44 -26.77 0.97
C ASN A 22 -19.38 -26.87 2.08
N GLU A 23 -18.37 -26.00 2.05
CA GLU A 23 -17.31 -25.91 3.05
C GLU A 23 -17.39 -24.55 3.76
N TRP A 24 -16.93 -24.51 5.01
CA TRP A 24 -16.88 -23.25 5.78
C TRP A 24 -15.68 -22.38 5.42
N TRP A 25 -14.68 -22.93 4.73
CA TRP A 25 -13.38 -22.30 4.46
C TRP A 25 -13.21 -21.82 3.02
N CYS A 26 -12.22 -20.94 2.80
CA CYS A 26 -11.93 -20.35 1.50
C CYS A 26 -10.49 -20.59 1.04
N ILE A 27 -10.26 -20.36 -0.26
CA ILE A 27 -8.93 -20.34 -0.88
C ILE A 27 -8.65 -18.93 -1.37
N PHE A 28 -7.52 -18.36 -1.00
CA PHE A 28 -7.10 -17.03 -1.47
C PHE A 28 -5.58 -16.96 -1.69
N LYS A 29 -5.15 -15.99 -2.48
CA LYS A 29 -3.73 -15.68 -2.66
C LYS A 29 -3.37 -14.54 -1.73
N SER A 30 -2.21 -14.64 -1.07
CA SER A 30 -1.69 -13.59 -0.21
C SER A 30 -0.25 -13.27 -0.56
N VAL A 31 0.14 -12.01 -0.47
CA VAL A 31 1.54 -11.58 -0.44
C VAL A 31 1.78 -10.83 0.85
N ILE A 32 2.77 -11.26 1.62
CA ILE A 32 3.24 -10.54 2.81
C ILE A 32 4.62 -9.98 2.55
N ILE A 33 4.79 -8.70 2.87
CA ILE A 33 6.03 -7.94 2.78
C ILE A 33 6.48 -7.63 4.20
N PHE A 34 7.76 -7.81 4.49
CA PHE A 34 8.43 -7.23 5.65
C PHE A 34 9.44 -6.20 5.15
N GLY A 35 9.54 -5.09 5.87
CA GLY A 35 10.41 -4.00 5.45
C GLY A 35 10.47 -2.84 6.42
N VAL A 36 11.03 -1.74 5.94
CA VAL A 36 11.23 -0.51 6.70
C VAL A 36 10.37 0.59 6.11
N MET A 37 9.54 1.22 6.96
CA MET A 37 8.66 2.31 6.59
C MET A 37 9.27 3.66 6.93
N LYS A 38 9.33 4.57 5.96
CA LYS A 38 9.88 5.92 6.09
C LYS A 38 8.81 6.96 5.79
N ILE A 39 8.91 8.12 6.44
CA ILE A 39 8.10 9.29 6.11
C ILE A 39 8.84 10.10 5.05
N VAL A 40 8.18 10.35 3.91
CA VAL A 40 8.72 11.22 2.85
C VAL A 40 8.58 12.68 3.30
N SER A 41 9.71 13.33 3.60
CA SER A 41 9.76 14.70 4.10
C SER A 41 10.01 15.75 3.02
N ASP A 42 10.67 15.39 1.92
CA ASP A 42 10.92 16.30 0.81
C ASP A 42 9.63 16.54 0.01
N GLU A 43 9.27 17.80 -0.18
CA GLU A 43 8.03 18.18 -0.84
C GLU A 43 7.98 17.74 -2.32
N LYS A 44 9.11 17.86 -3.04
CA LYS A 44 9.17 17.47 -4.46
C LYS A 44 9.02 15.96 -4.60
N GLU A 45 9.69 15.21 -3.74
CA GLU A 45 9.55 13.76 -3.69
C GLU A 45 8.11 13.36 -3.34
N LYS A 46 7.51 14.02 -2.36
CA LYS A 46 6.12 13.78 -1.96
C LYS A 46 5.14 14.01 -3.12
N ILE A 47 5.29 15.11 -3.87
CA ILE A 47 4.50 15.39 -5.09
C ILE A 47 4.72 14.29 -6.14
N ASN A 48 5.96 13.86 -6.35
CA ASN A 48 6.28 12.81 -7.31
C ASN A 48 5.59 11.48 -6.94
N LYS A 49 5.72 11.02 -5.69
CA LYS A 49 5.08 9.78 -5.21
C LYS A 49 3.55 9.86 -5.30
N LEU A 50 2.95 10.99 -4.91
CA LEU A 50 1.51 11.20 -5.00
C LEU A 50 1.03 11.23 -6.46
N SER A 51 1.80 11.83 -7.36
CA SER A 51 1.49 11.86 -8.80
C SER A 51 1.53 10.45 -9.40
N LEU A 52 2.56 9.66 -9.07
CA LEU A 52 2.66 8.25 -9.50
C LEU A 52 1.47 7.42 -9.01
N LEU A 53 1.07 7.61 -7.75
CA LEU A 53 -0.06 6.87 -7.16
C LEU A 53 -1.40 7.32 -7.74
N GLY A 54 -1.62 8.63 -7.83
CA GLY A 54 -2.85 9.20 -8.38
C GLY A 54 -3.04 8.81 -9.85
N ASN A 55 -2.03 8.98 -10.69
CA ASN A 55 -2.13 8.65 -12.12
C ASN A 55 -2.26 7.13 -12.39
N LYS A 56 -1.86 6.28 -11.44
CA LYS A 56 -2.06 4.83 -11.55
C LYS A 56 -3.52 4.43 -11.34
N TYR A 57 -4.23 5.10 -10.43
CA TYR A 57 -5.58 4.69 -10.00
C TYR A 57 -6.69 5.63 -10.45
N PHE A 58 -6.36 6.87 -10.85
CA PHE A 58 -7.30 7.86 -11.33
C PHE A 58 -7.07 8.15 -12.82
N PRO A 59 -8.15 8.34 -13.60
CA PRO A 59 -8.08 8.44 -15.05
C PRO A 59 -7.54 9.78 -15.59
N SER A 60 -7.37 10.81 -14.74
CA SER A 60 -6.98 12.15 -15.18
C SER A 60 -5.83 12.70 -14.34
N GLU A 61 -4.72 13.03 -15.01
CA GLU A 61 -3.58 13.67 -14.37
C GLU A 61 -3.91 15.06 -13.83
N GLU A 62 -4.83 15.78 -14.48
CA GLU A 62 -5.25 17.11 -14.04
C GLU A 62 -6.01 17.03 -12.71
N TYR A 63 -6.84 15.99 -12.56
CA TYR A 63 -7.53 15.72 -11.31
C TYR A 63 -6.54 15.38 -10.20
N THR A 64 -5.56 14.49 -10.47
CA THR A 64 -4.48 14.16 -9.54
C THR A 64 -3.73 15.42 -9.09
N LYS A 65 -3.30 16.27 -10.02
CA LYS A 65 -2.58 17.52 -9.71
C LYS A 65 -3.41 18.46 -8.85
N LYS A 66 -4.70 18.63 -9.18
CA LYS A 66 -5.61 19.48 -8.40
C LYS A 66 -5.76 18.98 -6.98
N GLU A 67 -5.92 17.67 -6.79
CA GLU A 67 -6.09 17.07 -5.47
C GLU A 67 -4.82 17.19 -4.63
N ILE A 68 -3.64 16.94 -5.23
CA ILE A 68 -2.34 17.13 -4.59
C ILE A 68 -2.21 18.57 -4.10
N ASN A 69 -2.46 19.57 -4.96
CA ASN A 69 -2.36 20.98 -4.59
C ASN A 69 -3.29 21.37 -3.44
N ASN A 70 -4.49 20.78 -3.37
CA ASN A 70 -5.47 21.09 -2.33
C ASN A 70 -5.16 20.45 -0.98
N LEU A 71 -4.52 19.28 -0.97
CA LEU A 71 -4.37 18.44 0.22
C LEU A 71 -2.91 18.17 0.62
N MET A 72 -1.96 18.80 -0.07
CA MET A 72 -0.52 18.57 0.11
C MET A 72 -0.07 18.63 1.57
N ASP A 73 -0.48 19.71 2.27
CA ASP A 73 -0.07 20.01 3.64
C ASP A 73 -0.69 19.06 4.67
N ARG A 74 -1.80 18.42 4.31
CA ARG A 74 -2.57 17.53 5.20
C ARG A 74 -2.30 16.05 4.93
N THR A 75 -1.58 15.74 3.86
CA THR A 75 -1.28 14.37 3.44
C THR A 75 0.04 13.91 4.05
N LEU A 76 0.11 12.68 4.57
CA LEU A 76 1.36 12.04 4.97
C LEU A 76 1.70 10.95 3.96
N VAL A 77 2.91 10.98 3.39
CA VAL A 77 3.36 9.95 2.45
C VAL A 77 4.34 9.04 3.16
N LEU A 78 4.09 7.75 3.04
CA LEU A 78 4.91 6.69 3.60
C LEU A 78 5.51 5.88 2.47
N GLU A 79 6.81 5.63 2.57
CA GLU A 79 7.55 4.76 1.66
C GLU A 79 7.90 3.47 2.39
N LEU A 80 7.61 2.32 1.76
CA LEU A 80 7.99 1.00 2.26
C LEU A 80 9.16 0.46 1.44
N ASP A 81 10.33 0.39 2.06
CA ASP A 81 11.46 -0.36 1.52
C ASP A 81 11.26 -1.85 1.81
N ILE A 82 11.16 -2.65 0.76
CA ILE A 82 10.93 -4.10 0.85
C ILE A 82 12.24 -4.80 1.23
N GLU A 83 12.28 -5.44 2.39
CA GLU A 83 13.40 -6.29 2.81
C GLU A 83 13.13 -7.76 2.48
N HIS A 84 11.90 -8.22 2.68
CA HIS A 84 11.48 -9.59 2.39
C HIS A 84 10.05 -9.60 1.86
N MET A 85 9.77 -10.47 0.89
CA MET A 85 8.43 -10.63 0.33
C MET A 85 8.17 -12.11 0.10
N ASN A 86 7.02 -12.59 0.54
CA ASN A 86 6.59 -13.98 0.35
C ASN A 86 5.14 -14.04 -0.14
N GLY A 87 4.91 -14.91 -1.13
CA GLY A 87 3.59 -15.19 -1.70
C GLY A 87 3.10 -16.58 -1.30
N LYS A 88 1.82 -16.71 -0.97
CA LYS A 88 1.17 -17.98 -0.65
C LYS A 88 -0.17 -18.11 -1.34
N ILE A 89 -0.51 -19.35 -1.70
CA ILE A 89 -1.90 -19.76 -1.90
C ILE A 89 -2.33 -20.37 -0.56
N VAL A 90 -3.30 -19.75 0.08
CA VAL A 90 -3.82 -20.15 1.38
C VAL A 90 -5.08 -20.98 1.17
N THR A 91 -5.16 -22.09 1.90
CA THR A 91 -6.32 -22.98 1.99
C THR A 91 -6.67 -23.08 3.47
N GLU A 92 -7.80 -22.51 3.89
CA GLU A 92 -8.22 -22.48 5.30
C GLU A 92 -8.85 -23.81 5.79
N LYS A 93 -8.22 -24.95 5.50
CA LYS A 93 -8.73 -26.26 5.91
C LYS A 93 -8.28 -26.65 7.33
#